data_AF-A0AAD6E695-F1
#
_entry.id   AF-A0AAD6E695-F1
#
_cell.length_a   1.000
_cell.length_b   1.000
_cell.length_c   1.000
_cell.angle_alpha   90.00
_cell.angle_beta   90.00
_cell.angle_gamma   90.00
#
_symmetry.space_group_name_H-M   'P 1'
#
loop_
_entity.id
_entity.type
_entity.pdbx_description
1 polymer ?
#
loop_
_entity_poly.entity_id
_entity_poly.type
_entity_poly.pdbx_seq_one_letter_code
_entity_poly.pdbx_strand_id
1 'polypeptide(L)'
;MTPQRLLKLTLAHHRNPDASEEACHRFITEQSNLICKKHFSPTPVRNVLSTACERLQNGWTVDTHDSTVEFYFRDIADLVTVSTDPDFIALQAIEAPYISKEGVVAQLGWVETYIADQQVVNLVDGKSQYQSYEEASSIELTL
;
A
#
# COMPACT_ATOMS: atom_id res chain seq x y z
N MET A 1 11.06 1.82 24.44
CA MET A 1 10.44 0.95 23.42
C MET A 1 11.50 0.04 22.87
N THR A 2 11.28 -1.27 22.83
CA THR A 2 12.24 -2.25 22.29
C THR A 2 11.82 -2.60 20.87
N PRO A 3 12.73 -2.56 19.88
CA PRO A 3 12.39 -2.94 18.51
C PRO A 3 11.96 -4.41 18.48
N GLN A 4 10.92 -4.71 17.71
CA GLN A 4 10.45 -6.07 17.46
C GLN A 4 10.70 -6.41 16.00
N ARG A 5 11.01 -7.68 15.76
CA ARG A 5 11.15 -8.25 14.42
C ARG A 5 9.80 -8.78 13.95
N LEU A 6 9.40 -8.38 12.75
CA LEU A 6 8.17 -8.83 12.08
C LEU A 6 8.50 -9.31 10.67
N LEU A 7 7.73 -10.28 10.20
CA LEU A 7 7.73 -10.70 8.81
C LEU A 7 6.82 -9.73 8.03
N LYS A 8 7.34 -9.11 6.97
CA LYS A 8 6.59 -8.18 6.12
C LYS A 8 6.38 -8.78 4.74
N LEU A 9 5.12 -8.88 4.33
CA LEU A 9 4.71 -9.11 2.94
C LEU A 9 4.32 -7.77 2.32
N THR A 10 4.95 -7.41 1.23
CA THR A 10 4.62 -6.23 0.44
C THR A 10 4.08 -6.69 -0.91
N LEU A 11 2.93 -6.16 -1.31
CA LEU A 11 2.35 -6.35 -2.64
C LEU A 11 2.22 -4.99 -3.32
N ALA A 12 2.88 -4.83 -4.46
CA ALA A 12 2.75 -3.65 -5.31
C ALA A 12 1.82 -3.98 -6.48
N HIS A 13 0.85 -3.11 -6.73
CA HIS A 13 -0.24 -3.32 -7.67
C HIS A 13 -0.36 -2.16 -8.64
N HIS A 14 -0.58 -2.50 -9.91
CA HIS A 14 -1.12 -1.54 -10.87
C HIS A 14 -2.63 -1.42 -10.71
N ARG A 15 -3.13 -0.21 -10.94
CA ARG A 15 -4.55 0.05 -11.14
C ARG A 15 -5.03 -0.71 -12.38
N ASN A 16 -6.28 -1.18 -12.34
CA ASN A 16 -6.94 -1.66 -13.55
C ASN A 16 -7.01 -0.51 -14.59
N PRO A 17 -6.53 -0.69 -15.83
CA PRO A 17 -6.49 0.39 -16.82
C PRO A 17 -7.85 1.09 -17.03
N ASP A 18 -8.96 0.37 -16.84
CA ASP A 18 -10.33 0.89 -16.99
C ASP A 18 -10.87 1.65 -15.76
N ALA A 19 -10.22 1.55 -14.59
CA ALA A 19 -10.63 2.28 -13.38
C ALA A 19 -10.08 3.71 -13.36
N SER A 20 -10.71 4.67 -12.68
CA SER A 20 -10.02 5.94 -12.38
C SER A 20 -9.00 5.76 -11.24
N GLU A 21 -8.02 6.66 -11.13
CA GLU A 21 -7.12 6.69 -9.96
C GLU A 21 -7.90 6.87 -8.67
N GLU A 22 -8.93 7.72 -8.67
CA GLU A 22 -9.80 7.94 -7.52
C GLU A 22 -10.58 6.68 -7.11
N ALA A 23 -11.11 5.92 -8.08
CA ALA A 23 -11.83 4.68 -7.80
C ALA A 23 -10.89 3.61 -7.24
N CYS A 24 -9.69 3.49 -7.80
CA CYS A 24 -8.64 2.61 -7.29
C CYS A 24 -8.22 2.99 -5.86
N HIS A 25 -7.95 4.28 -5.64
CA HIS A 25 -7.63 4.83 -4.32
C HIS A 25 -8.70 4.44 -3.30
N ARG A 26 -9.98 4.71 -3.61
CA ARG A 26 -11.11 4.41 -2.73
C ARG A 26 -11.22 2.93 -2.41
N PHE A 27 -11.02 2.05 -3.40
CA PHE A 27 -11.01 0.61 -3.18
C PHE A 27 -9.92 0.20 -2.18
N ILE A 28 -8.70 0.68 -2.38
CA ILE A 28 -7.55 0.34 -1.54
C ILE A 28 -7.74 0.88 -0.11
N THR A 29 -8.13 2.15 0.02
CA THR A 29 -8.14 2.84 1.32
C THR A 29 -9.39 2.52 2.15
N GLU A 30 -10.55 2.42 1.52
CA GLU A 30 -11.85 2.32 2.21
C GLU A 30 -12.49 0.93 2.13
N GLN A 31 -12.39 0.23 1.01
CA GLN A 31 -13.11 -1.05 0.82
C GLN A 31 -12.31 -2.28 1.25
N SER A 32 -11.00 -2.15 1.35
CA SER A 32 -10.16 -3.16 2.00
C SER A 32 -10.26 -3.02 3.52
N ASN A 33 -11.07 -3.88 4.15
CA ASN A 33 -11.15 -4.05 5.61
C ASN A 33 -9.88 -4.68 6.20
N LEU A 34 -8.87 -4.98 5.38
CA LEU A 34 -7.63 -5.57 5.86
C LEU A 34 -6.84 -4.54 6.67
N ILE A 35 -6.41 -4.97 7.86
CA ILE A 35 -5.47 -4.25 8.70
C ILE A 35 -4.09 -4.36 8.08
N CYS A 36 -3.79 -3.45 7.16
CA CYS A 36 -2.50 -3.36 6.49
C CYS A 36 -2.05 -1.89 6.37
N LYS A 37 -0.75 -1.69 6.19
CA LYS A 37 -0.25 -0.36 5.84
C LYS A 37 -0.40 -0.18 4.34
N LYS A 38 -1.08 0.89 3.95
CA LYS A 38 -1.43 1.20 2.57
C LYS A 38 -0.58 2.38 2.10
N HIS A 39 -0.18 2.35 0.85
CA HIS A 39 0.46 3.45 0.16
C HIS A 39 -0.17 3.56 -1.23
N PHE A 40 -0.60 4.75 -1.60
CA PHE A 40 -1.11 5.07 -2.93
C PHE A 40 -0.22 6.15 -3.55
N SER A 41 0.15 5.96 -4.81
CA SER A 41 1.06 6.83 -5.53
C SER A 41 0.33 7.45 -6.73
N PRO A 42 -0.44 8.53 -6.51
CA PRO A 42 -1.23 9.14 -7.57
C PRO A 42 -0.30 9.75 -8.63
N THR A 43 -0.74 9.80 -9.89
CA THR A 43 0.07 10.28 -11.00
C THR A 43 0.74 11.64 -10.76
N PRO A 44 0.08 12.67 -10.19
CA PRO A 44 0.74 13.93 -9.87
C PRO A 44 1.98 13.78 -8.98
N VAL A 45 1.92 12.91 -7.96
CA VAL A 45 3.03 12.69 -7.01
C VAL A 45 4.18 11.95 -7.68
N ARG A 46 3.87 10.93 -8.50
CA ARG A 46 4.89 10.23 -9.31
C ARG A 46 5.58 11.18 -10.29
N ASN A 47 4.84 12.07 -10.94
CA ASN A 47 5.41 13.04 -11.89
C ASN A 47 6.42 13.99 -11.22
N VAL A 48 6.15 14.41 -9.98
CA VAL A 48 7.10 15.20 -9.18
C VAL A 48 8.38 14.40 -8.90
N LEU A 49 8.25 13.14 -8.50
CA LEU A 49 9.42 12.28 -8.27
C LEU A 49 10.21 12.03 -9.57
N SER A 50 9.54 11.76 -10.69
CA SER A 50 10.17 11.61 -12.00
C SER A 50 10.97 12.85 -12.39
N THR A 51 10.36 14.03 -12.26
CA THR A 51 11.04 15.32 -12.53
C THR A 51 12.25 15.52 -11.62
N ALA A 52 12.14 15.16 -10.34
CA ALA A 52 13.25 15.24 -9.39
C ALA A 52 14.38 14.26 -9.75
N CYS A 53 14.08 13.01 -10.11
CA CYS A 53 15.06 12.02 -10.54
C CYS A 53 15.82 12.45 -11.80
N GLU A 54 15.10 13.01 -12.79
CA GLU A 54 15.72 13.57 -14.00
C GLU A 54 16.68 14.71 -13.66
N ARG A 55 16.26 15.65 -12.79
CA ARG A 55 17.08 16.78 -12.36
C ARG A 55 18.32 16.33 -11.59
N LEU A 56 18.18 15.32 -10.74
CA LEU A 56 19.27 14.82 -9.89
C LEU A 56 20.26 13.92 -10.64
N GLN A 57 19.90 13.41 -11.83
CA GLN A 57 20.72 12.47 -12.61
C GLN A 57 21.25 11.30 -11.78
N ASN A 58 20.44 10.84 -10.82
CA ASN A 58 20.84 9.88 -9.78
C ASN A 58 20.72 8.40 -10.21
N GLY A 59 20.22 8.14 -11.43
CA GLY A 59 20.03 6.80 -11.97
C GLY A 59 18.88 6.01 -11.33
N TRP A 60 18.01 6.66 -10.54
CA TRP A 60 16.88 5.97 -9.90
C TRP A 60 15.78 5.67 -10.90
N THR A 61 15.14 4.52 -10.75
CA THR A 61 13.92 4.17 -11.49
C THR A 61 12.72 4.47 -10.60
N VAL A 62 11.77 5.25 -11.13
CA VAL A 62 10.52 5.53 -10.42
C VAL A 62 9.61 4.31 -10.54
N ASP A 63 9.14 3.82 -9.40
CA ASP A 63 8.16 2.74 -9.36
C ASP A 63 6.85 3.20 -10.01
N THR A 64 6.29 2.35 -10.87
CA THR A 64 5.08 2.63 -11.67
C THR A 64 3.82 1.98 -11.11
N HIS A 65 3.93 1.21 -10.02
CA HIS A 65 2.74 0.69 -9.33
C HIS A 65 1.92 1.86 -8.76
N ASP A 66 0.60 1.73 -8.82
CA ASP A 66 -0.34 2.72 -8.29
C ASP A 66 -0.50 2.59 -6.79
N SER A 67 -0.28 1.40 -6.26
CA SER A 67 -0.41 1.16 -4.84
C SER A 67 0.50 0.06 -4.33
N THR A 68 0.80 0.16 -3.04
CA THR A 68 1.55 -0.84 -2.30
C THR A 68 0.83 -1.09 -0.98
N VAL A 69 0.61 -2.37 -0.67
CA VAL A 69 0.09 -2.80 0.64
C VAL A 69 1.16 -3.61 1.37
N GLU A 70 1.30 -3.35 2.66
CA GLU A 70 2.23 -4.05 3.55
C GLU A 70 1.47 -4.74 4.67
N PHE A 71 1.64 -6.05 4.76
CA PHE A 71 1.16 -6.89 5.84
C PHE A 71 2.31 -7.25 6.77
N TYR A 72 2.02 -7.33 8.06
CA TYR A 72 3.02 -7.62 9.09
C TYR A 72 2.56 -8.81 9.93
N PHE A 73 3.44 -9.80 10.09
CA PHE A 73 3.17 -11.07 10.76
C PHE A 73 4.25 -11.38 11.79
N ARG A 74 3.97 -12.24 12.77
CA ARG A 74 5.01 -12.73 13.71
C ARG A 74 5.91 -13.75 13.04
N ASP A 75 5.33 -14.62 12.23
CA ASP A 75 6.02 -15.70 11.55
C ASP A 75 5.30 -16.12 10.25
N ILE A 76 5.80 -17.20 9.64
CA ILE A 76 5.25 -17.73 8.39
C ILE A 76 3.88 -18.41 8.61
N ALA A 77 3.62 -18.98 9.80
CA ALA A 77 2.35 -19.64 10.08
C ALA A 77 1.19 -18.64 10.11
N ASP A 78 1.43 -17.45 10.68
CA ASP A 78 0.50 -16.32 10.62
C ASP A 78 0.19 -15.91 9.17
N LEU A 79 1.21 -15.83 8.31
CA LEU A 79 1.05 -15.50 6.89
C LEU A 79 0.17 -16.54 6.16
N VAL A 80 0.44 -17.83 6.38
CA VAL A 80 -0.34 -18.93 5.76
C VAL A 80 -1.78 -18.91 6.25
N THR A 81 -2.01 -18.52 7.51
CA THR A 81 -3.38 -18.41 8.05
C THR A 81 -4.18 -17.34 7.28
N VAL A 82 -3.57 -16.18 7.01
CA VAL A 82 -4.23 -15.10 6.26
C VAL A 82 -4.53 -15.47 4.81
N SER A 83 -3.71 -16.29 4.15
CA SER A 83 -4.02 -16.73 2.77
C SER A 83 -5.25 -17.64 2.68
N THR A 84 -5.70 -18.18 3.81
CA THR A 84 -6.93 -18.98 3.92
C THR A 84 -8.10 -18.21 4.54
N ASP A 85 -7.90 -16.93 4.87
CA ASP A 85 -8.91 -16.10 5.51
C ASP A 85 -10.07 -15.79 4.53
N PRO A 86 -11.33 -16.07 4.89
CA PRO A 86 -12.49 -15.81 4.03
C PRO A 86 -12.64 -14.34 3.62
N ASP A 87 -12.30 -13.39 4.48
CA ASP A 87 -12.39 -11.96 4.17
C ASP A 87 -11.28 -11.56 3.18
N PHE A 88 -10.09 -12.16 3.27
CA PHE A 88 -9.02 -11.98 2.30
C PHE A 88 -9.40 -12.54 0.92
N ILE A 89 -10.01 -13.74 0.88
CA ILE A 89 -10.50 -14.35 -0.36
C ILE A 89 -11.64 -13.52 -0.97
N ALA A 90 -12.58 -13.05 -0.14
CA ALA A 90 -13.68 -12.20 -0.58
C ALA A 90 -13.18 -10.88 -1.17
N LEU A 91 -12.16 -10.26 -0.56
CA LEU A 91 -11.53 -9.05 -1.09
C LEU A 91 -10.92 -9.29 -2.48
N GLN A 92 -10.17 -10.38 -2.65
CA GLN A 92 -9.58 -10.75 -3.96
C GLN A 92 -10.63 -11.01 -5.05
N ALA A 93 -11.85 -11.43 -4.67
CA ALA A 93 -12.93 -11.64 -5.60
C ALA A 93 -13.51 -10.32 -6.13
N ILE A 94 -13.45 -9.24 -5.35
CA ILE A 94 -14.04 -7.93 -5.70
C ILE A 94 -13.03 -6.90 -6.19
N GLU A 95 -11.73 -7.18 -6.13
CA GLU A 95 -10.67 -6.20 -6.50
C GLU A 95 -10.52 -5.97 -8.01
N ALA A 96 -10.92 -6.95 -8.82
CA ALA A 96 -10.66 -6.97 -10.27
C ALA A 96 -11.10 -5.71 -11.03
N PRO A 97 -12.21 -5.03 -10.70
CA PRO A 97 -12.59 -3.77 -11.35
C PRO A 97 -11.66 -2.59 -11.05
N TYR A 98 -10.84 -2.66 -10.00
CA TYR A 98 -10.06 -1.55 -9.48
C TYR A 98 -8.55 -1.78 -9.60
N ILE A 99 -8.11 -3.03 -9.40
CA ILE A 99 -6.71 -3.45 -9.37
C ILE A 99 -6.45 -4.47 -10.48
N SER A 100 -5.30 -4.33 -11.16
CA SER A 100 -4.79 -5.31 -12.11
C SER A 100 -4.23 -6.53 -11.38
N LYS A 101 -4.58 -7.73 -11.87
CA LYS A 101 -3.95 -8.99 -11.43
C LYS A 101 -2.61 -9.25 -12.14
N GLU A 102 -2.33 -8.50 -13.20
CA GLU A 102 -1.07 -8.57 -13.94
C GLU A 102 -0.07 -7.55 -13.40
N GLY A 103 1.22 -7.92 -13.45
CA GLY A 103 2.31 -7.05 -13.02
C GLY A 103 2.43 -6.88 -11.50
N VAL A 104 1.75 -7.70 -10.70
CA VAL A 104 1.87 -7.64 -9.23
C VAL A 104 3.27 -8.05 -8.79
N VAL A 105 3.95 -7.20 -8.02
CA VAL A 105 5.26 -7.50 -7.44
C VAL A 105 5.11 -7.80 -5.94
N ALA A 106 5.48 -9.01 -5.56
CA ALA A 106 5.48 -9.46 -4.17
C ALA A 106 6.89 -9.48 -3.57
N GLN A 107 7.04 -8.99 -2.34
CA GLN A 107 8.28 -9.05 -1.58
C GLN A 107 8.00 -9.58 -0.16
N LEU A 108 8.82 -10.51 0.32
CA LEU A 108 8.71 -11.07 1.67
C LEU A 108 10.06 -10.96 2.38
N GLY A 109 10.06 -10.40 3.59
CA GLY A 109 11.30 -10.25 4.35
C GLY A 109 11.09 -9.83 5.80
N TRP A 110 12.15 -9.92 6.61
CA TRP A 110 12.12 -9.48 8.01
C TRP A 110 12.41 -7.99 8.11
N VAL A 111 11.66 -7.31 8.97
CA VAL A 111 11.83 -5.90 9.31
C VAL A 111 11.93 -5.75 10.82
N GLU A 112 12.82 -4.89 11.27
CA GLU A 112 12.90 -4.44 12.66
C GLU A 112 12.18 -3.09 12.77
N THR A 113 11.13 -3.03 13.60
CA THR A 113 10.34 -1.81 13.80
C THR A 113 10.07 -1.57 15.29
N TYR A 114 9.95 -0.30 15.68
CA TYR A 114 9.55 0.07 17.03
C TYR A 114 8.03 0.02 17.12
N ILE A 115 7.49 -1.06 17.69
CA ILE A 115 6.04 -1.18 17.92
C ILE A 115 5.70 -0.40 19.19
N ALA A 116 4.87 0.65 19.07
CA ALA A 116 4.22 1.31 20.20
C ALA A 116 2.91 0.58 20.51
N ASP A 117 2.69 0.22 21.78
CA ASP A 117 1.42 -0.32 22.30
C ASP A 117 0.82 -1.51 21.53
N GLN A 118 1.67 -2.36 20.93
CA GLN A 118 1.28 -3.55 20.17
C GLN A 118 0.33 -3.29 18.99
N GLN A 119 0.22 -2.05 18.52
CA GLN A 119 -0.67 -1.68 17.41
C GLN A 119 0.10 -1.08 16.23
N VAL A 120 -0.29 -1.48 15.03
CA VAL A 120 0.09 -0.79 13.79
C VAL A 120 -0.76 0.48 13.71
N VAL A 121 -0.12 1.63 13.92
CA VAL A 121 -0.72 2.96 13.89
C VAL A 121 -1.28 3.29 12.50
N ASN A 122 -2.62 3.43 12.40
CA ASN A 122 -3.42 4.16 11.38
C ASN A 122 -4.92 3.75 11.35
N LEU A 123 -5.44 3.09 12.40
CA LEU A 123 -6.85 2.72 12.50
C LEU A 123 -7.50 3.39 13.72
N VAL A 124 -8.65 4.05 13.53
CA VAL A 124 -9.52 4.56 14.60
C VAL A 124 -10.94 4.06 14.31
N ASP A 125 -11.58 3.44 15.30
CA ASP A 125 -12.91 2.81 15.18
C ASP A 125 -13.04 1.81 14.02
N GLY A 126 -11.97 1.05 13.75
CA GLY A 126 -11.93 0.05 12.67
C GLY A 126 -11.85 0.66 11.26
N LYS A 127 -11.67 1.98 11.14
CA LYS A 127 -11.50 2.67 9.86
C LYS A 127 -10.08 3.18 9.69
N SER A 128 -9.58 3.08 8.46
CA SER A 128 -8.30 3.66 8.08
C SER A 128 -8.35 5.19 8.22
N GLN A 129 -7.35 5.76 8.88
CA GLN A 129 -7.09 7.20 8.93
C GLN A 129 -6.31 7.69 7.70
N TYR A 130 -6.28 6.90 6.62
CA TYR A 130 -5.64 7.31 5.36
C TYR A 130 -6.40 8.49 4.75
N GLN A 131 -5.66 9.50 4.29
CA GLN A 131 -6.21 10.74 3.74
C GLN A 131 -7.02 10.51 2.44
N SER A 132 -7.91 11.44 2.10
CA SER A 132 -8.72 11.39 0.87
C SER A 132 -7.84 11.45 -0.39
N TYR A 133 -8.41 11.09 -1.55
CA TYR A 133 -7.67 11.17 -2.82
C TYR A 133 -7.22 12.60 -3.12
N GLU A 134 -8.05 13.60 -2.84
CA GLU A 134 -7.72 15.02 -3.02
C GLU A 134 -6.54 15.43 -2.14
N GLU A 135 -6.57 15.08 -0.85
CA GLU A 135 -5.46 15.35 0.08
C GLU A 135 -4.18 14.60 -0.31
N ALA A 136 -4.29 13.33 -0.72
CA ALA A 136 -3.16 12.52 -1.17
C ALA A 136 -2.55 13.01 -2.49
N SER A 137 -3.36 13.64 -3.34
CA SER A 137 -2.94 14.16 -4.64
C SER A 137 -2.53 15.63 -4.58
N SER A 138 -2.84 16.33 -3.49
CA SER A 138 -2.46 17.72 -3.28
C SER A 138 -0.95 17.82 -3.10
N ILE A 139 -0.30 18.57 -3.98
CA ILE A 139 1.13 18.84 -3.89
C ILE A 139 1.31 20.36 -3.81
N GLU A 140 1.63 20.85 -2.62
CA GLU A 140 2.17 22.20 -2.46
C GLU A 140 3.70 22.13 -2.58
N LEU A 141 4.24 22.51 -3.74
CA LEU A 141 5.67 22.75 -3.89
C LEU A 141 5.99 24.15 -3.34
N THR A 142 6.32 24.24 -2.05
CA THR A 142 7.12 25.39 -1.57
C THR A 142 8.57 25.10 -1.95
N LEU A 143 9.02 25.67 -3.07
CA LEU A 143 10.43 25.69 -3.48
C LEU A 143 11.23 26.67 -2.60
#